data_AF-A0A952PZ43-F1
#
_entry.id   AF-A0A952PZ43-F1
#
_cell.length_a   1.000
_cell.length_b   1.000
_cell.length_c   1.000
_cell.angle_alpha   90.00
_cell.angle_beta   90.00
_cell.angle_gamma   90.00
#
_symmetry.space_group_name_H-M   'P 1'
#
loop_
_entity.id
_entity.type
_entity.pdbx_description
1 polymer ?
#
loop_
_entity_poly.entity_id
_entity_poly.type
_entity_poly.pdbx_seq_one_letter_code
_entity_poly.pdbx_strand_id
1 'polypeptide(L)'
;MEFLQRIAKALFGGGSGSGSGVAGDVGLYYYVKSKKTGEIIRLRVNPNNDLSETDEGGSYFVRKLLHGTRTYDPIEVELTYDKNRKMTEIKITGGDQVDRAAFEAQQAAAQEG
;
A
#
# COMPACT_ATOMS: atom_id res chain seq x y z
N MET A 1 18.95 -16.30 -30.16
CA MET A 1 18.08 -15.36 -29.40
C MET A 1 16.96 -16.12 -28.67
N GLU A 2 17.22 -17.28 -28.05
CA GLU A 2 16.18 -18.14 -27.44
C GLU A 2 16.47 -18.47 -25.96
N PHE A 3 17.56 -17.94 -25.41
CA PHE A 3 17.95 -18.17 -24.02
C PHE A 3 17.35 -17.10 -23.09
N LEU A 4 17.31 -15.85 -23.55
CA LEU A 4 16.83 -14.70 -22.77
C LEU A 4 15.29 -14.69 -22.61
N GLN A 5 14.54 -15.19 -23.59
CA GLN A 5 13.07 -15.27 -23.49
C GLN A 5 12.61 -16.28 -22.43
N ARG A 6 13.39 -17.35 -22.17
CA ARG A 6 13.04 -18.39 -21.20
C ARG A 6 13.27 -17.95 -19.75
N ILE A 7 14.23 -17.06 -19.50
CA ILE A 7 14.47 -16.48 -18.17
C ILE A 7 13.38 -15.47 -17.80
N ALA A 8 12.98 -14.60 -18.74
CA ALA A 8 11.89 -13.65 -18.53
C ALA A 8 10.56 -14.36 -18.23
N LYS A 9 10.30 -15.49 -18.90
CA LYS A 9 9.07 -16.28 -18.69
C LYS A 9 9.11 -17.16 -17.43
N ALA A 10 10.30 -17.52 -16.94
CA ALA A 10 10.46 -18.25 -15.67
C ALA A 10 10.39 -17.33 -14.44
N LEU A 11 10.79 -16.05 -14.58
CA LEU A 11 10.70 -15.07 -13.50
C LEU A 11 9.32 -14.40 -13.39
N PHE A 12 8.54 -14.34 -14.47
CA PHE A 12 7.23 -13.67 -14.49
C PHE A 12 6.04 -14.57 -14.89
N GLY A 13 6.25 -15.88 -15.06
CA GLY A 13 5.23 -16.81 -15.54
C GLY A 13 4.97 -17.98 -14.60
N GLY A 14 4.33 -17.72 -13.45
CA GLY A 14 3.89 -18.80 -12.57
C GLY A 14 3.05 -18.33 -11.39
N GLY A 15 1.72 -18.35 -11.53
CA GLY A 15 0.80 -18.38 -10.39
C GLY A 15 -0.22 -17.24 -10.34
N SER A 16 -1.42 -17.52 -10.82
CA SER A 16 -2.64 -16.84 -10.38
C SER A 16 -2.78 -17.03 -8.87
N GLY A 17 -2.74 -15.94 -8.09
CA GLY A 17 -3.02 -15.98 -6.66
C GLY A 17 -2.26 -14.93 -5.85
N SER A 18 -2.96 -13.84 -5.52
CA SER A 18 -2.80 -13.03 -4.30
C SER A 18 -1.40 -12.52 -3.93
N GLY A 19 -1.17 -11.22 -4.14
CA GLY A 19 -0.21 -10.43 -3.35
C GLY A 19 1.27 -10.70 -3.64
N SER A 20 1.96 -9.67 -4.16
CA SER A 20 3.43 -9.62 -4.09
C SER A 20 3.83 -9.33 -2.64
N GLY A 21 3.72 -10.35 -1.79
CA GLY A 21 4.17 -10.38 -0.41
C GLY A 21 5.03 -11.63 -0.24
N VAL A 22 6.15 -11.51 0.47
CA VAL A 22 6.95 -12.66 0.91
C VAL A 22 5.99 -13.68 1.54
N ALA A 23 6.10 -14.97 1.22
CA ALA A 23 5.23 -16.00 1.77
C ALA A 23 5.17 -15.87 3.31
N GLY A 24 4.00 -15.44 3.83
CA GLY A 24 3.79 -15.12 5.26
C GLY A 24 3.54 -13.64 5.60
N ASP A 25 3.61 -12.71 4.64
CA ASP A 25 3.31 -11.29 4.88
C ASP A 25 1.80 -11.05 5.01
N VAL A 26 1.34 -10.87 6.24
CA VAL A 26 -0.04 -10.49 6.58
C VAL A 26 -0.31 -8.98 6.39
N GLY A 27 0.64 -8.24 5.82
CA GLY A 27 0.54 -6.81 5.60
C GLY A 27 -0.59 -6.42 4.64
N LEU A 28 -1.43 -5.48 5.08
CA LEU A 28 -2.39 -4.77 4.25
C LEU A 28 -1.70 -3.57 3.59
N TYR A 29 -1.92 -3.40 2.29
CA TYR A 29 -1.27 -2.37 1.50
C TYR A 29 -2.30 -1.38 0.97
N TYR A 30 -2.04 -0.10 1.21
CA TYR A 30 -2.82 1.03 0.72
C TYR A 30 -1.92 1.95 -0.09
N TYR A 31 -2.50 2.65 -1.05
CA TYR A 31 -1.76 3.55 -1.93
C TYR A 31 -2.42 4.91 -1.89
N VAL A 32 -1.62 5.94 -1.62
CA VAL A 32 -2.09 7.30 -1.46
C VAL A 32 -1.31 8.21 -2.39
N LYS A 33 -2.03 8.92 -3.25
CA LYS A 33 -1.47 9.96 -4.11
C LYS A 33 -1.46 11.29 -3.38
N SER A 34 -0.29 11.92 -3.29
CA SER A 34 -0.15 13.28 -2.76
C SER A 34 -0.87 14.29 -3.64
N LYS A 35 -1.68 15.16 -3.05
CA LYS A 35 -2.32 16.27 -3.77
C LYS A 35 -1.32 17.33 -4.23
N LYS A 36 -0.20 17.47 -3.53
CA LYS A 36 0.81 18.51 -3.82
C LYS A 36 1.79 18.10 -4.92
N THR A 37 2.34 16.90 -4.82
CA THR A 37 3.41 16.44 -5.73
C THR A 37 2.92 15.46 -6.79
N GLY A 38 1.72 14.89 -6.59
CA GLY A 38 1.21 13.80 -7.41
C GLY A 38 1.90 12.45 -7.18
N GLU A 39 2.87 12.38 -6.27
CA GLU A 39 3.59 11.16 -5.92
C GLU A 39 2.66 10.17 -5.21
N ILE A 40 2.68 8.91 -5.65
CA ILE A 40 1.97 7.81 -5.02
C ILE A 40 2.89 7.13 -4.02
N ILE A 41 2.45 7.08 -2.77
CA ILE A 41 3.16 6.50 -1.63
C ILE A 41 2.44 5.21 -1.21
N ARG A 42 3.22 4.14 -0.98
CA ARG A 42 2.71 2.88 -0.46
C ARG A 42 2.70 2.88 1.06
N LEU A 43 1.54 2.65 1.64
CA LEU A 43 1.33 2.46 3.07
C LEU A 43 1.18 0.95 3.38
N ARG A 44 1.98 0.45 4.31
CA ARG A 44 1.83 -0.92 4.87
C ARG A 44 1.23 -0.84 6.26
N VAL A 45 0.20 -1.64 6.50
CA VAL A 45 -0.42 -1.84 7.82
C VAL A 45 -0.34 -3.31 8.18
N ASN A 46 0.23 -3.62 9.34
CA ASN A 46 0.18 -4.97 9.89
C ASN A 46 -1.06 -5.09 10.81
N PRO A 47 -2.09 -5.86 10.43
CA PRO A 47 -3.32 -5.94 11.22
C PRO A 47 -3.09 -6.51 12.63
N ASN A 48 -1.99 -7.23 12.89
CA ASN A 48 -1.70 -7.80 14.21
C ASN A 48 -0.90 -6.87 15.12
N ASN A 49 -0.18 -5.89 14.57
CA ASN A 49 0.79 -5.08 15.32
C ASN A 49 0.54 -3.57 15.23
N ASP A 50 -0.11 -3.09 14.17
CA ASP A 50 -0.30 -1.65 13.94
C ASP A 50 -1.67 -1.14 14.44
N LEU A 51 -2.62 -2.05 14.71
CA LEU A 51 -3.98 -1.70 15.10
C LEU A 51 -4.07 -1.37 16.59
N SER A 52 -4.63 -0.21 16.89
CA SER A 52 -5.02 0.20 18.23
C SER A 52 -6.51 -0.02 18.42
N GLU A 53 -6.93 -0.51 19.58
CA GLU A 53 -8.35 -0.60 19.92
C GLU A 53 -8.92 0.78 20.26
N THR A 54 -10.18 1.04 19.88
CA THR A 54 -10.89 2.28 20.26
C THR A 54 -11.30 2.26 21.72
N ASP A 55 -11.53 3.44 22.31
CA ASP A 55 -11.90 3.57 23.73
C ASP A 55 -13.23 2.87 24.05
N GLU A 56 -14.21 2.91 23.13
CA GLU A 56 -15.49 2.20 23.29
C GLU A 56 -15.37 0.67 23.18
N GLY A 57 -14.20 0.17 22.74
CA GLY A 57 -13.95 -1.25 22.47
C GLY A 57 -14.65 -1.78 21.21
N GLY A 58 -14.17 -2.91 20.70
CA GLY A 58 -14.83 -3.63 19.60
C GLY A 58 -14.64 -3.03 18.20
N SER A 59 -13.80 -2.00 18.06
CA SER A 59 -13.28 -1.53 16.78
C SER A 59 -11.81 -1.20 16.89
N TYR A 60 -11.12 -1.16 15.77
CA TYR A 60 -9.70 -0.85 15.72
C TYR A 60 -9.44 0.32 14.79
N PHE A 61 -8.38 1.07 15.06
CA PHE A 61 -7.92 2.13 14.19
C PHE A 61 -6.40 2.11 14.06
N VAL A 62 -5.91 2.71 12.99
CA VAL A 62 -4.49 3.06 12.84
C VAL A 62 -4.41 4.43 12.19
N ARG A 63 -3.50 5.25 12.72
CA ARG A 63 -3.17 6.54 12.15
C ARG A 63 -1.71 6.55 11.74
N LYS A 64 -1.42 6.89 10.49
CA LYS A 64 -0.07 7.00 9.96
C LYS A 64 0.12 8.33 9.24
N LEU A 65 1.30 8.91 9.42
CA LEU A 65 1.76 10.07 8.66
C LEU A 65 2.70 9.58 7.57
N LEU A 66 2.35 9.86 6.32
CA LEU A 66 3.15 9.54 5.15
C LEU A 66 3.90 10.77 4.69
N HIS A 67 5.14 10.58 4.27
CA HIS A 67 5.96 11.60 3.63
C HIS A 67 6.41 11.10 2.27
N GLY A 68 6.33 11.97 1.26
CA GLY A 68 6.86 11.69 -0.06
C GLY A 68 8.38 11.80 -0.09
N THR A 69 8.99 11.30 -1.15
CA THR A 69 10.43 11.52 -1.41
C THR A 69 10.72 12.94 -1.88
N ARG A 70 9.73 13.58 -2.51
CA ARG A 70 9.88 14.93 -3.11
C ARG A 70 9.61 16.07 -2.15
N THR A 71 8.70 15.86 -1.19
CA THR A 71 8.30 16.89 -0.21
C THR A 71 8.09 16.29 1.17
N TYR A 72 8.38 17.10 2.20
CA TYR A 72 8.18 16.72 3.61
C TYR A 72 6.77 16.99 4.13
N ASP A 73 5.84 17.40 3.26
CA ASP A 73 4.45 17.62 3.64
C ASP A 73 3.81 16.31 4.15
N PRO A 74 3.32 16.28 5.39
CA PRO A 74 2.69 15.09 5.92
C PRO A 74 1.33 14.85 5.25
N ILE A 75 1.08 13.61 4.86
CA ILE A 75 -0.25 13.11 4.49
C ILE A 75 -0.72 12.24 5.64
N GLU A 76 -1.81 12.63 6.27
CA GLU A 76 -2.39 11.87 7.38
C GLU A 76 -3.40 10.86 6.84
N VAL A 77 -3.21 9.59 7.22
CA VAL A 77 -4.09 8.49 6.86
C VAL A 77 -4.59 7.86 8.14
N GLU A 78 -5.91 7.90 8.32
CA GLU A 78 -6.62 7.24 9.41
C GLU A 78 -7.48 6.12 8.80
N LEU A 79 -7.27 4.91 9.30
CA LEU A 79 -7.96 3.71 8.85
C LEU A 79 -8.69 3.12 10.05
N THR A 80 -9.99 2.88 9.89
CA THR A 80 -10.84 2.23 10.89
C THR A 80 -11.20 0.83 10.43
N TYR A 81 -11.23 -0.10 11.37
CA TYR A 81 -11.51 -1.51 11.18
C TYR A 81 -12.58 -1.99 12.16
N ASP A 82 -13.37 -2.97 11.74
CA ASP A 82 -14.31 -3.67 12.62
C ASP A 82 -13.59 -4.64 13.58
N LYS A 83 -14.35 -5.26 14.49
CA LYS A 83 -13.88 -6.32 15.40
C LYS A 83 -13.19 -7.50 14.72
N ASN A 84 -13.46 -7.74 13.43
CA ASN A 84 -12.85 -8.80 12.64
C ASN A 84 -11.60 -8.33 11.88
N ARG A 85 -11.10 -7.12 12.21
CA ARG A 85 -9.97 -6.46 11.54
C ARG A 85 -10.20 -6.25 10.03
N LYS A 86 -11.47 -6.07 9.62
CA LYS A 86 -11.84 -5.67 8.26
C LYS A 86 -11.98 -4.16 8.20
N MET A 87 -11.35 -3.55 7.21
CA MET A 87 -11.40 -2.09 7.03
C MET A 87 -12.84 -1.65 6.76
N THR A 88 -13.32 -0.70 7.54
CA THR A 88 -14.66 -0.11 7.42
C THR A 88 -14.61 1.32 6.89
N GLU A 89 -13.55 2.07 7.23
CA GLU A 89 -13.40 3.47 6.84
C GLU A 89 -11.95 3.81 6.54
N ILE A 90 -11.75 4.70 5.57
CA ILE A 90 -10.46 5.32 5.25
C ILE A 90 -10.65 6.82 5.13
N LYS A 91 -9.89 7.57 5.93
CA LYS A 91 -9.82 9.03 5.90
C LYS A 91 -8.40 9.44 5.53
N ILE A 92 -8.27 10.24 4.48
CA ILE A 92 -6.99 10.74 3.98
C ILE A 92 -7.03 12.25 3.94
N THR A 93 -6.08 12.89 4.62
CA THR A 93 -5.87 14.33 4.63
C THR A 93 -4.59 14.66 3.86
N GLY A 94 -4.69 15.49 2.82
CA GLY A 94 -3.55 15.88 1.98
C GLY A 94 -3.26 14.96 0.78
N GLY A 95 -4.09 13.95 0.55
CA GLY A 95 -3.96 13.01 -0.56
C GLY A 95 -5.31 12.45 -1.02
N ASP A 96 -5.26 11.54 -1.98
CA ASP A 96 -6.37 10.72 -2.44
C ASP A 96 -5.96 9.25 -2.50
N GLN A 97 -6.90 8.34 -2.21
CA GLN A 97 -6.65 6.91 -2.37
C GLN A 97 -6.56 6.55 -3.85
N VAL A 98 -5.56 5.74 -4.20
CA VAL A 98 -5.41 5.16 -5.53
C VAL A 98 -5.27 3.65 -5.44
N ASP A 99 -5.37 2.98 -6.59
CA ASP A 99 -5.17 1.54 -6.65
C ASP A 99 -3.68 1.17 -6.75
N ARG A 100 -3.43 -0.14 -6.65
CA ARG A 100 -2.09 -0.71 -6.78
C ARG A 100 -1.52 -0.53 -8.18
N ALA A 101 -2.36 -0.60 -9.22
CA ALA A 101 -1.92 -0.52 -10.61
C ALA A 101 -1.30 0.85 -10.91
N ALA A 102 -1.88 1.93 -10.38
CA ALA A 102 -1.35 3.28 -10.48
C ALA A 102 0.03 3.40 -9.81
N PHE A 103 0.24 2.78 -8.64
CA PHE A 103 1.54 2.75 -7.97
C PHE A 103 2.59 1.98 -8.79
N GLU A 104 2.24 0.81 -9.32
CA GLU A 104 3.15 0.01 -10.14
C GLU A 104 3.54 0.74 -11.43
N ALA A 105 2.62 1.45 -12.07
CA ALA A 105 2.90 2.29 -13.23
C ALA A 105 3.90 3.42 -12.90
N GLN A 106 3.75 4.08 -11.75
CA GLN A 106 4.72 5.08 -11.28
C GLN A 106 6.10 4.46 -11.03
N GLN A 107 6.17 3.28 -10.43
CA GLN A 107 7.42 2.60 -10.13
C GLN A 107 8.15 2.13 -11.39
N ALA A 108 7.42 1.68 -12.41
CA ALA A 108 7.99 1.32 -13.71
C ALA A 108 8.60 2.56 -14.39
N ALA A 109 7.86 3.67 -14.44
CA ALA A 109 8.35 4.93 -15.01
C ALA A 109 9.60 5.47 -14.29
N ALA A 110 9.75 5.21 -12.99
CA ALA A 110 10.91 5.61 -12.21
C ALA A 110 12.14 4.69 -12.39
N GLN A 111 11.96 3.45 -12.87
CA GLN A 111 13.05 2.50 -13.10
C GLN A 111 13.64 2.59 -14.52
N GLU A 112 12.91 3.20 -15.46
CA GLU A 112 13.33 3.36 -16.85
C GLU A 112 14.15 4.63 -17.12
N GLY A 113 14.23 5.55 -16.16
CA GLY A 113 15.03 6.80 -16.23
C GLY A 113 16.28 6.74 -15.38
#